data_AF-A0A4R0R008-F1
#
_entry.id   AF-A0A4R0R008-F1
#
_cell.length_a   1.000
_cell.length_b   1.000
_cell.length_c   1.000
_cell.angle_alpha   90.00
_cell.angle_beta   90.00
_cell.angle_gamma   90.00
#
_symmetry.space_group_name_H-M   'P 1'
#
loop_
_entity.id
_entity.type
_entity.pdbx_description
1 polymer ?
#
loop_
_entity_poly.entity_id
_entity_poly.type
_entity_poly.pdbx_seq_one_letter_code
_entity_poly.pdbx_strand_id
1 'polypeptide(L)'
;MARLADPRQAYPFTGLDLPITLPPFALVQHQVAFLSKLRQSRQVLSSDDYMKLFPALFAFCMLVETVDVPDYMLDDLAFISRMFTRHISEDPSGVFADHDGESKDKMMELLRLKRVAWLTTITVNRPLEALEEMEIQVQEEKKFLRQTNSPYVDTPWIPAWRIYERYGGVLVLANKFDMNTYTILKNTLAACDHPFNADALDIVLSRAMIQMHLALMGEVLDIRGVEHDRNIQAAVRYLRKHRTTCRHVCEVFLKRDDQPPHPVCVALGEDWFTNRPSLRDDKHPGKFCMYCNMPEQKMTLFKCSRCKSVCYCSRECQKADWKGHKSSCQGYAEDQRRIDEARRNYGPRAAMQMGDLTRWCGSSHYANFEALIHALGLRQDPNRGRTHIVLREIEHVSESRPADFRARVRVTKCSVYKIADVAGEVARILGSSKTPEGYRAYLQESIDEVARYGDEGKPMPGAPSTGFRRLVVVYVTTGPGIKAHLNTNNIAENYVRSLPYEPDWRQKINGVGGAPGPFVLPNRARDAENVF
;
A
#
# COMPACT_ATOMS: atom_id res chain seq x y z
N MET A 1 4.21 -20.31 -7.07
CA MET A 1 4.19 -18.97 -6.43
C MET A 1 5.26 -18.14 -7.10
N ALA A 2 4.93 -16.94 -7.61
CA ALA A 2 5.96 -16.02 -8.09
C ALA A 2 6.91 -15.67 -6.93
N ARG A 3 8.22 -15.73 -7.17
CA ARG A 3 9.23 -15.40 -6.17
C ARG A 3 9.09 -13.91 -5.82
N LEU A 4 8.80 -13.60 -4.56
CA LEU A 4 8.84 -12.23 -4.05
C LEU A 4 10.28 -11.69 -4.20
N ALA A 5 10.42 -10.42 -4.56
CA ALA A 5 11.70 -9.73 -4.39
C ALA A 5 12.14 -9.77 -2.93
N ASP A 6 13.45 -9.81 -2.69
CA ASP A 6 14.02 -9.91 -1.34
C ASP A 6 13.41 -8.86 -0.38
N PRO A 7 13.25 -9.22 0.92
CA PRO A 7 12.71 -8.30 1.92
C PRO A 7 13.56 -7.05 2.06
N ARG A 8 12.92 -5.93 2.43
CA ARG A 8 13.58 -4.63 2.55
C ARG A 8 13.79 -4.22 3.99
N GLN A 9 14.70 -3.26 4.15
CA GLN A 9 14.87 -2.53 5.38
C GLN A 9 13.72 -1.53 5.53
N ALA A 10 13.01 -1.62 6.65
CA ALA A 10 12.02 -0.65 7.09
C ALA A 10 12.69 0.70 7.32
N TYR A 11 11.89 1.78 7.23
CA TYR A 11 12.39 3.09 7.59
C TYR A 11 12.81 3.12 9.06
N PRO A 12 13.88 3.88 9.40
CA PRO A 12 14.35 3.97 10.77
C PRO A 12 13.20 4.33 11.70
N PHE A 13 13.04 3.55 12.77
CA PHE A 13 12.14 3.93 13.85
C PHE A 13 12.67 5.24 14.44
N THR A 14 11.80 6.23 14.60
CA THR A 14 12.23 7.61 14.90
C THR A 14 13.08 7.64 16.18
N GLY A 15 14.30 8.18 16.07
CA GLY A 15 15.22 8.28 17.20
C GLY A 15 15.89 6.97 17.60
N LEU A 16 15.88 5.94 16.76
CA LEU A 16 16.66 4.71 16.91
C LEU A 16 17.58 4.53 15.72
N ASP A 17 18.88 4.77 15.92
CA ASP A 17 19.93 4.51 14.92
C ASP A 17 20.73 3.28 15.34
N LEU A 18 20.67 2.22 14.53
CA LEU A 18 21.33 0.96 14.82
C LEU A 18 22.50 0.75 13.85
N PRO A 19 23.71 0.44 14.33
CA PRO A 19 24.87 0.19 13.48
C PRO A 19 24.84 -1.21 12.82
N ILE A 20 23.66 -1.66 12.39
CA ILE A 20 23.43 -2.93 11.72
C ILE A 20 22.72 -2.70 10.39
N THR A 21 22.96 -3.57 9.42
CA THR A 21 22.32 -3.55 8.10
C THR A 21 21.44 -4.78 7.91
N LEU A 22 20.44 -4.68 7.03
CA LEU A 22 19.59 -5.82 6.73
C LEU A 22 20.45 -6.95 6.15
N PRO A 23 20.48 -8.14 6.77
CA PRO A 23 21.34 -9.23 6.34
C PRO A 23 20.89 -9.81 4.99
N PRO A 24 21.79 -10.44 4.21
CA PRO A 24 21.43 -11.12 2.97
C PRO A 24 20.32 -12.15 3.21
N PHE A 25 19.26 -12.10 2.39
CA PHE A 25 18.07 -12.90 2.64
C PHE A 25 18.35 -14.42 2.63
N ALA A 26 19.29 -14.90 1.82
CA ALA A 26 19.73 -16.30 1.83
C ALA A 26 20.28 -16.76 3.20
N LEU A 27 20.99 -15.88 3.93
CA LEU A 27 21.48 -16.17 5.28
C LEU A 27 20.32 -16.24 6.28
N VAL A 28 19.34 -15.33 6.15
CA VAL A 28 18.11 -15.33 6.96
C VAL A 28 17.33 -16.62 6.74
N GLN A 29 17.17 -17.05 5.48
CA GLN A 29 16.50 -18.31 5.15
C GLN A 29 17.20 -19.52 5.79
N HIS A 30 18.54 -19.55 5.75
CA HIS A 30 19.31 -20.59 6.41
C HIS A 30 19.08 -20.61 7.94
N GLN A 31 19.12 -19.44 8.59
CA GLN A 31 18.89 -19.36 10.03
C GLN A 31 17.45 -19.70 10.44
N VAL A 32 16.44 -19.30 9.64
CA VAL A 32 15.05 -19.74 9.89
C VAL A 32 14.94 -21.25 9.77
N ALA A 33 15.48 -21.86 8.71
CA ALA A 33 15.43 -23.32 8.56
C ALA A 33 16.12 -24.06 9.72
N PHE A 34 17.19 -23.48 10.27
CA PHE A 34 17.85 -24.01 11.47
C PHE A 34 16.99 -23.85 12.72
N LEU A 35 16.38 -22.68 12.92
CA LEU A 35 15.44 -22.42 14.02
C LEU A 35 14.26 -23.39 13.99
N SER A 36 13.64 -23.64 12.82
CA SER A 36 12.50 -24.55 12.71
C SER A 36 12.88 -25.98 13.15
N LYS A 37 14.09 -26.46 12.79
CA LYS A 37 14.61 -27.77 13.24
C LYS A 37 14.87 -27.80 14.74
N LEU A 38 15.46 -26.74 15.28
CA LEU A 38 15.71 -26.62 16.72
C LEU A 38 14.41 -26.65 17.52
N ARG A 39 13.38 -25.92 17.08
CA ARG A 39 12.05 -25.92 17.71
C ARG A 39 11.43 -27.31 17.73
N GLN A 40 11.60 -28.10 16.67
CA GLN A 40 11.11 -29.48 16.59
C GLN A 40 11.83 -30.42 17.56
N SER A 41 13.11 -30.18 17.85
CA SER A 41 13.89 -30.98 18.80
C SER A 41 13.46 -30.79 20.27
N ARG A 42 12.64 -29.76 20.56
CA ARG A 42 12.20 -29.36 21.92
C ARG A 42 13.33 -29.06 22.90
N GLN A 43 14.53 -28.74 22.39
CA GLN A 43 15.63 -28.27 23.22
C GLN A 43 15.27 -26.90 23.83
N VAL A 44 15.44 -26.77 25.14
CA VAL A 44 15.27 -25.50 25.86
C VAL A 44 16.61 -24.80 25.89
N LEU A 45 16.68 -23.60 25.31
CA LEU A 45 17.86 -22.75 25.27
C LEU A 45 17.62 -21.47 26.07
N SER A 46 18.70 -20.86 26.55
CA SER A 46 18.63 -19.52 27.17
C SER A 46 18.41 -18.43 26.12
N SER A 47 17.99 -17.23 26.55
CA SER A 47 17.85 -16.06 25.67
C SER A 47 19.18 -15.67 25.01
N ASP A 48 20.29 -15.85 25.74
CA ASP A 48 21.67 -15.63 25.28
C ASP A 48 22.11 -16.64 24.21
N ASP A 49 21.76 -17.92 24.36
CA ASP A 49 22.03 -18.95 23.35
C ASP A 49 21.31 -18.63 22.03
N TYR A 50 20.04 -18.20 22.09
CA TYR A 50 19.31 -17.76 20.90
C TYR A 50 19.99 -16.56 20.23
N MET A 51 20.43 -15.58 21.00
CA MET A 51 21.12 -14.42 20.43
C MET A 51 22.42 -14.82 19.71
N LYS A 52 23.21 -15.72 20.32
CA LYS A 52 24.47 -16.23 19.74
C LYS A 52 24.25 -17.06 18.47
N LEU A 53 23.20 -17.88 18.44
CA LEU A 53 22.90 -18.75 17.30
C LEU A 53 22.27 -17.99 16.12
N PHE A 54 21.51 -16.93 16.40
CA PHE A 54 20.67 -16.25 15.42
C PHE A 54 20.91 -14.74 15.26
N PRO A 55 22.16 -14.26 15.17
CA PRO A 55 22.43 -12.81 15.06
C PRO A 55 21.89 -12.19 13.77
N ALA A 56 21.82 -12.94 12.67
CA ALA A 56 21.22 -12.46 11.43
C ALA A 56 19.69 -12.40 11.53
N LEU A 57 19.02 -13.35 12.19
CA LEU A 57 17.58 -13.22 12.46
C LEU A 57 17.27 -12.07 13.40
N PHE A 58 18.14 -11.78 14.38
CA PHE A 58 17.99 -10.60 15.22
C PHE A 58 18.00 -9.33 14.38
N ALA A 59 19.06 -9.12 13.58
CA ALA A 59 19.16 -7.96 12.68
C ALA A 59 17.99 -7.89 11.69
N PHE A 60 17.56 -9.05 11.15
CA PHE A 60 16.39 -9.13 10.28
C PHE A 60 15.11 -8.71 10.99
N CYS A 61 14.83 -9.22 12.20
CA CYS A 61 13.65 -8.83 12.98
C CYS A 61 13.64 -7.33 13.29
N MET A 62 14.80 -6.74 13.61
CA MET A 62 14.91 -5.30 13.85
C MET A 62 14.62 -4.48 12.60
N LEU A 63 15.16 -4.89 11.46
CA LEU A 63 15.26 -4.05 10.27
C LEU A 63 14.21 -4.36 9.20
N VAL A 64 13.61 -5.55 9.14
CA VAL A 64 12.74 -5.95 8.03
C VAL A 64 11.41 -5.18 8.03
N GLU A 65 10.93 -4.76 6.86
CA GLU A 65 9.55 -4.32 6.69
C GLU A 65 8.56 -5.48 6.99
N THR A 66 7.56 -5.26 7.84
CA THR A 66 6.72 -6.36 8.37
C THR A 66 5.93 -7.07 7.27
N VAL A 67 5.47 -6.32 6.27
CA VAL A 67 4.71 -6.85 5.12
C VAL A 67 5.58 -7.59 4.09
N ASP A 68 6.91 -7.48 4.19
CA ASP A 68 7.84 -8.15 3.28
C ASP A 68 8.27 -9.54 3.80
N VAL A 69 7.87 -9.91 5.02
CA VAL A 69 8.17 -11.23 5.60
C VAL A 69 7.33 -12.31 4.90
N PRO A 70 7.95 -13.35 4.32
CA PRO A 70 7.19 -14.46 3.72
C PRO A 70 6.38 -15.25 4.75
N ASP A 71 5.18 -15.68 4.35
CA ASP A 71 4.24 -16.41 5.20
C ASP A 71 4.88 -17.60 5.94
N TYR A 72 5.73 -18.37 5.25
CA TYR A 72 6.37 -19.56 5.82
C TYR A 72 7.38 -19.25 6.94
N MET A 73 7.79 -17.99 7.11
CA MET A 73 8.73 -17.56 8.16
C MET A 73 8.00 -16.92 9.36
N LEU A 74 6.74 -16.52 9.21
CA LEU A 74 6.05 -15.68 10.20
C LEU A 74 6.00 -16.33 11.60
N ASP A 75 5.70 -17.63 11.67
CA ASP A 75 5.61 -18.32 12.97
C ASP A 75 6.98 -18.43 13.67
N ASP A 76 8.05 -18.68 12.90
CA ASP A 76 9.43 -18.72 13.41
C ASP A 76 9.90 -17.34 13.90
N LEU A 77 9.58 -16.28 13.15
CA LEU A 77 9.92 -14.91 13.54
C LEU A 77 9.10 -14.43 14.74
N ALA A 78 7.81 -14.78 14.80
CA ALA A 78 6.98 -14.53 15.97
C ALA A 78 7.61 -15.20 17.19
N PHE A 79 7.98 -16.49 17.10
CA PHE A 79 8.64 -17.19 18.20
C PHE A 79 9.95 -16.54 18.64
N ILE A 80 10.91 -16.33 17.74
CA ILE A 80 12.26 -15.89 18.12
C ILE A 80 12.30 -14.44 18.58
N SER A 81 11.41 -13.58 18.07
CA SER A 81 11.32 -12.18 18.54
C SER A 81 11.02 -12.09 20.04
N ARG A 82 10.25 -13.02 20.61
CA ARG A 82 10.06 -13.13 22.07
C ARG A 82 11.38 -13.40 22.80
N MET A 83 12.21 -14.28 22.25
CA MET A 83 13.51 -14.61 22.83
C MET A 83 14.47 -13.42 22.78
N PHE A 84 14.42 -12.64 21.69
CA PHE A 84 15.21 -11.41 21.55
C PHE A 84 14.74 -10.31 22.51
N THR A 85 13.44 -10.09 22.65
CA THR A 85 12.92 -9.14 23.66
C THR A 85 13.35 -9.54 25.06
N ARG A 86 13.32 -10.84 25.38
CA ARG A 86 13.81 -11.38 26.65
C ARG A 86 15.31 -11.12 26.84
N HIS A 87 16.12 -11.38 25.82
CA HIS A 87 17.57 -11.14 25.85
C HIS A 87 17.90 -9.66 26.11
N ILE A 88 17.22 -8.73 25.41
CA ILE A 88 17.41 -7.29 25.63
C ILE A 88 17.02 -6.92 27.07
N SER A 89 15.89 -7.43 27.57
CA SER A 89 15.43 -7.15 28.92
C SER A 89 16.40 -7.66 30.00
N GLU A 90 16.83 -8.92 29.90
CA GLU A 90 17.73 -9.58 30.85
C GLU A 90 19.17 -9.04 30.78
N ASP A 91 19.62 -8.59 29.60
CA ASP A 91 20.97 -8.09 29.30
C ASP A 91 22.09 -8.91 29.97
N PRO A 92 22.13 -10.24 29.76
CA PRO A 92 23.02 -11.14 30.51
C PRO A 92 24.52 -10.86 30.28
N SER A 93 24.85 -10.25 29.14
CA SER A 93 26.22 -9.89 28.76
C SER A 93 26.58 -8.42 29.08
N GLY A 94 25.63 -7.62 29.59
CA GLY A 94 25.82 -6.17 29.81
C GLY A 94 26.04 -5.37 28.52
N VAL A 95 25.71 -5.94 27.36
CA VAL A 95 25.97 -5.33 26.05
C VAL A 95 25.05 -4.13 25.82
N PHE A 96 23.87 -4.14 26.45
CA PHE A 96 22.93 -3.02 26.39
C PHE A 96 23.10 -2.01 27.53
N ALA A 97 24.09 -2.20 28.41
CA ALA A 97 24.35 -1.30 29.54
C ALA A 97 24.98 0.05 29.11
N ASP A 98 25.72 0.06 28.00
CA ASP A 98 26.35 1.26 27.43
C ASP A 98 25.42 2.08 26.51
N HIS A 99 24.27 1.52 26.13
CA HIS A 99 23.21 2.27 25.46
C HIS A 99 22.51 3.18 26.46
N ASP A 100 22.11 4.39 26.04
CA ASP A 100 21.14 5.13 26.86
C ASP A 100 19.87 4.26 27.01
N GLY A 101 19.25 4.28 28.20
CA GLY A 101 18.08 3.46 28.48
C GLY A 101 16.96 3.66 27.45
N GLU A 102 16.90 4.85 26.86
CA GLU A 102 15.98 5.21 25.78
C GLU A 102 16.16 4.36 24.51
N SER A 103 17.40 4.09 24.08
CA SER A 103 17.69 3.25 22.91
C SER A 103 17.26 1.80 23.15
N LYS A 104 17.53 1.28 24.35
CA LYS A 104 17.12 -0.08 24.76
C LYS A 104 15.59 -0.22 24.72
N ASP A 105 14.88 0.75 25.28
CA ASP A 105 13.41 0.76 25.30
C ASP A 105 12.82 0.83 23.89
N LYS A 106 13.37 1.67 23.01
CA LYS A 106 12.95 1.75 21.60
C LYS A 106 13.17 0.44 20.84
N MET A 107 14.27 -0.28 21.10
CA MET A 107 14.51 -1.59 20.49
C MET A 107 13.45 -2.62 20.92
N MET A 108 13.14 -2.65 22.21
CA MET A 108 12.09 -3.54 22.74
C MET A 108 10.72 -3.18 22.17
N GLU A 109 10.37 -1.90 22.11
CA GLU A 109 9.12 -1.42 21.52
C GLU A 109 8.99 -1.86 20.06
N LEU A 110 10.05 -1.70 19.27
CA LEU A 110 10.05 -2.07 17.85
C LEU A 110 9.84 -3.58 17.65
N LEU A 111 10.52 -4.43 18.43
CA LEU A 111 10.35 -5.89 18.35
C LEU A 111 8.94 -6.32 18.77
N ARG A 112 8.41 -5.76 19.86
CA ARG A 112 7.05 -6.04 20.33
C ARG A 112 6.01 -5.62 19.30
N LEU A 113 6.17 -4.44 18.70
CA LEU A 113 5.29 -3.96 17.62
C LEU A 113 5.25 -4.93 16.44
N LYS A 114 6.42 -5.36 15.96
CA LYS A 114 6.51 -6.31 14.83
C LYS A 114 5.97 -7.69 15.21
N ARG A 115 6.26 -8.17 16.42
CA ARG A 115 5.74 -9.45 16.94
C ARG A 115 4.22 -9.45 17.01
N VAL A 116 3.60 -8.40 17.55
CA VAL A 116 2.13 -8.25 17.58
C VAL A 116 1.56 -8.24 16.16
N ALA A 117 2.19 -7.51 15.23
CA ALA A 117 1.78 -7.52 13.83
C ALA A 117 1.84 -8.93 13.21
N TRP A 118 2.91 -9.69 13.41
CA TRP A 118 3.03 -11.04 12.87
C TRP A 118 2.05 -12.04 13.51
N LEU A 119 1.86 -11.99 14.84
CA LEU A 119 0.92 -12.85 15.57
C LEU A 119 -0.53 -12.64 15.12
N THR A 120 -0.88 -11.45 14.64
CA THR A 120 -2.24 -11.08 14.23
C THR A 120 -2.48 -11.24 12.73
N THR A 121 -1.50 -11.71 11.96
CA THR A 121 -1.70 -12.05 10.54
C THR A 121 -2.70 -13.20 10.41
N ILE A 122 -3.42 -13.26 9.28
CA ILE A 122 -4.32 -14.39 8.96
C ILE A 122 -3.55 -15.72 8.95
N THR A 123 -2.29 -15.70 8.51
CA THR A 123 -1.41 -16.87 8.44
C THR A 123 -1.08 -17.45 9.83
N VAL A 124 -0.78 -16.60 10.82
CA VAL A 124 -0.39 -17.04 12.17
C VAL A 124 -1.59 -17.15 13.11
N ASN A 125 -2.47 -16.15 13.11
CA ASN A 125 -3.73 -16.09 13.85
C ASN A 125 -3.63 -16.54 15.33
N ARG A 126 -2.73 -15.92 16.10
CA ARG A 126 -2.53 -16.16 17.55
C ARG A 126 -2.84 -14.90 18.38
N PRO A 127 -4.09 -14.39 18.33
CA PRO A 127 -4.45 -13.12 18.96
C PRO A 127 -4.36 -13.14 20.49
N LEU A 128 -4.52 -14.30 21.15
CA LEU A 128 -4.35 -14.39 22.60
C LEU A 128 -2.90 -14.14 23.04
N GLU A 129 -1.91 -14.60 22.27
CA GLU A 129 -0.51 -14.30 22.56
C GLU A 129 -0.16 -12.85 22.23
N ALA A 130 -0.76 -12.27 21.19
CA ALA A 130 -0.64 -10.85 20.95
C ALA A 130 -1.26 -10.04 22.11
N LEU A 131 -2.34 -10.53 22.72
CA LEU A 131 -3.00 -9.89 23.84
C LEU A 131 -2.09 -9.85 25.08
N GLU A 132 -1.41 -10.95 25.40
CA GLU A 132 -0.41 -11.00 26.48
C GLU A 132 0.68 -9.93 26.31
N GLU A 133 1.21 -9.78 25.08
CA GLU A 133 2.23 -8.75 24.77
C GLU A 133 1.68 -7.32 24.88
N MET A 134 0.42 -7.09 24.52
CA MET A 134 -0.22 -5.78 24.63
C MET A 134 -0.55 -5.42 26.08
N GLU A 135 -0.96 -6.39 26.90
CA GLU A 135 -1.23 -6.18 28.32
C GLU A 135 0.04 -5.75 29.06
N ILE A 136 1.19 -6.36 28.75
CA ILE A 136 2.50 -5.96 29.29
C ILE A 136 2.79 -4.48 28.98
N GLN A 137 2.66 -4.08 27.71
CA GLN A 137 2.90 -2.70 27.28
C GLN A 137 1.95 -1.70 27.97
N VAL A 138 0.67 -2.05 28.14
CA VAL A 138 -0.30 -1.21 28.85
C VAL A 138 0.08 -1.03 30.32
N GLN A 139 0.58 -2.07 30.99
CA GLN A 139 1.01 -1.96 32.39
C GLN A 139 2.30 -1.17 32.54
N GLU A 140 3.27 -1.37 31.64
CA GLU A 140 4.52 -0.59 31.60
C GLU A 140 4.23 0.90 31.41
N GLU A 141 3.35 1.26 30.47
CA GLU A 141 2.95 2.65 30.23
C GLU A 141 2.27 3.28 31.45
N LYS A 142 1.33 2.57 32.09
CA LYS A 142 0.69 3.04 33.31
C LYS A 142 1.70 3.26 34.44
N LYS A 143 2.70 2.38 34.56
CA LYS A 143 3.77 2.51 35.53
C LYS A 143 4.63 3.73 35.23
N PHE A 144 5.02 3.94 33.97
CA PHE A 144 5.79 5.08 33.52
C PHE A 144 5.09 6.41 33.82
N LEU A 145 3.79 6.52 33.49
CA LEU A 145 3.00 7.72 33.77
C LEU A 145 2.91 8.05 35.26
N ARG A 146 2.80 7.03 36.13
CA ARG A 146 2.83 7.21 37.60
C ARG A 146 4.20 7.67 38.09
N GLN A 147 5.28 7.04 37.60
CA GLN A 147 6.65 7.37 38.01
C GLN A 147 7.07 8.78 37.60
N THR A 148 6.54 9.27 36.49
CA THR A 148 6.82 10.61 35.96
C THR A 148 5.85 11.67 36.48
N ASN A 149 4.92 11.32 37.37
CA ASN A 149 3.84 12.21 37.85
C ASN A 149 3.09 12.89 36.70
N SER A 150 2.81 12.15 35.64
CA SER A 150 2.12 12.66 34.46
C SER A 150 0.67 13.09 34.81
N PRO A 151 0.15 14.17 34.20
CA PRO A 151 -1.27 14.53 34.37
C PRO A 151 -2.23 13.49 33.75
N TYR A 152 -1.71 12.52 32.99
CA TYR A 152 -2.48 11.50 32.29
C TYR A 152 -2.53 10.14 33.00
N VAL A 153 -2.18 10.06 34.30
CA VAL A 153 -2.21 8.79 35.07
C VAL A 153 -3.56 8.08 35.00
N ASP A 154 -4.66 8.83 35.06
CA ASP A 154 -6.03 8.28 34.99
C ASP A 154 -6.61 8.24 33.57
N THR A 155 -5.89 8.83 32.60
CA THR A 155 -6.28 8.87 31.18
C THR A 155 -5.13 8.44 30.27
N PRO A 156 -4.51 7.27 30.52
CA PRO A 156 -3.29 6.83 29.83
C PRO A 156 -3.47 6.68 28.31
N TRP A 157 -4.71 6.44 27.84
CA TRP A 157 -5.05 6.39 26.42
C TRP A 157 -4.89 7.72 25.68
N ILE A 158 -4.74 8.86 26.38
CA ILE A 158 -4.49 10.16 25.73
C ILE A 158 -3.06 10.22 25.17
N PRO A 159 -1.99 10.11 25.99
CA PRO A 159 -0.62 10.14 25.48
C PRO A 159 -0.24 8.84 24.76
N ALA A 160 -0.78 7.69 25.21
CA ALA A 160 -0.44 6.38 24.68
C ALA A 160 -1.49 5.84 23.70
N TRP A 161 -2.19 6.71 22.97
CA TRP A 161 -3.31 6.32 22.12
C TRP A 161 -2.93 5.22 21.10
N ARG A 162 -1.69 5.17 20.61
CA ARG A 162 -1.19 4.11 19.71
C ARG A 162 -1.14 2.73 20.36
N ILE A 163 -0.80 2.66 21.66
CA ILE A 163 -0.83 1.40 22.42
C ILE A 163 -2.28 0.96 22.60
N TYR A 164 -3.17 1.89 22.96
CA TYR A 164 -4.58 1.59 23.21
C TYR A 164 -5.37 1.26 21.95
N GLU A 165 -5.04 1.86 20.80
CA GLU A 165 -5.63 1.51 19.51
C GLU A 165 -5.30 0.06 19.13
N ARG A 166 -4.02 -0.31 19.19
CA ARG A 166 -3.59 -1.70 18.96
C ARG A 166 -4.20 -2.66 19.98
N TYR A 167 -4.23 -2.28 21.25
CA TYR A 167 -4.79 -3.10 22.31
C TYR A 167 -6.28 -3.37 22.07
N GLY A 168 -7.05 -2.34 21.70
CA GLY A 168 -8.45 -2.48 21.32
C GLY A 168 -8.65 -3.42 20.12
N GLY A 169 -7.82 -3.29 19.08
CA GLY A 169 -7.86 -4.21 17.93
C GLY A 169 -7.54 -5.66 18.33
N VAL A 170 -6.53 -5.88 19.16
CA VAL A 170 -6.15 -7.23 19.62
C VAL A 170 -7.23 -7.85 20.53
N LEU A 171 -7.89 -7.06 21.39
CA LEU A 171 -9.05 -7.52 22.16
C LEU A 171 -10.18 -8.02 21.25
N VAL A 172 -10.47 -7.29 20.17
CA VAL A 172 -11.46 -7.71 19.18
C VAL A 172 -11.03 -9.00 18.47
N LEU A 173 -9.77 -9.10 18.02
CA LEU A 173 -9.26 -10.33 17.39
C LEU A 173 -9.26 -11.53 18.35
N ALA A 174 -9.10 -11.28 19.65
CA ALA A 174 -9.14 -12.29 20.70
C ALA A 174 -10.57 -12.61 21.21
N ASN A 175 -11.61 -12.10 20.54
CA ASN A 175 -13.03 -12.27 20.88
C ASN A 175 -13.36 -11.86 22.33
N LYS A 176 -12.69 -10.83 22.86
CA LYS A 176 -12.97 -10.26 24.19
C LYS A 176 -14.11 -9.26 24.12
N PHE A 177 -15.33 -9.76 23.92
CA PHE A 177 -16.53 -8.93 23.77
C PHE A 177 -17.20 -8.67 25.12
N ASP A 178 -16.68 -7.69 25.86
CA ASP A 178 -17.23 -7.25 27.14
C ASP A 178 -17.29 -5.70 27.24
N MET A 179 -17.97 -5.21 28.29
CA MET A 179 -18.09 -3.77 28.53
C MET A 179 -16.76 -3.09 28.83
N ASN A 180 -15.76 -3.82 29.32
CA ASN A 180 -14.42 -3.28 29.55
C ASN A 180 -13.75 -2.94 28.21
N THR A 181 -13.79 -3.86 27.25
CA THR A 181 -13.30 -3.66 25.88
C THR A 181 -14.04 -2.51 25.19
N TYR A 182 -15.36 -2.43 25.35
CA TYR A 182 -16.16 -1.32 24.82
C TYR A 182 -15.70 0.03 25.40
N THR A 183 -15.44 0.07 26.72
CA THR A 183 -14.97 1.28 27.41
C THR A 183 -13.57 1.68 26.95
N ILE A 184 -12.66 0.73 26.81
CA ILE A 184 -11.31 0.96 26.26
C ILE A 184 -11.40 1.60 24.87
N LEU A 185 -12.21 1.04 23.97
CA LEU A 185 -12.39 1.58 22.62
C LEU A 185 -13.02 2.97 22.64
N LYS A 186 -14.04 3.24 23.48
CA LYS A 186 -14.63 4.57 23.62
C LYS A 186 -13.64 5.60 24.14
N ASN A 187 -12.86 5.25 25.15
CA ASN A 187 -11.83 6.12 25.71
C ASN A 187 -10.74 6.43 24.67
N THR A 188 -10.32 5.43 23.90
CA THR A 188 -9.38 5.62 22.79
C THR A 188 -9.96 6.51 21.70
N LEU A 189 -11.26 6.37 21.37
CA LEU A 189 -11.94 7.27 20.44
C LEU A 189 -11.93 8.72 20.93
N ALA A 190 -12.16 8.95 22.22
CA ALA A 190 -12.09 10.28 22.83
C ALA A 190 -10.65 10.85 22.79
N ALA A 191 -9.63 9.99 22.91
CA ALA A 191 -8.23 10.41 22.73
C ALA A 191 -7.97 11.01 21.34
N CYS A 192 -8.68 10.52 20.31
CA CYS A 192 -8.58 11.05 18.95
C CYS A 192 -9.07 12.49 18.80
N ASP A 193 -9.90 12.98 19.72
CA ASP A 193 -10.40 14.36 19.76
C ASP A 193 -9.63 15.25 20.74
N HIS A 194 -8.72 14.67 21.51
CA HIS A 194 -8.03 15.40 22.55
C HIS A 194 -6.99 16.38 21.96
N PRO A 195 -6.89 17.64 22.44
CA PRO A 195 -5.93 18.63 21.92
C PRO A 195 -4.47 18.16 21.94
N PHE A 196 -4.10 17.31 22.89
CA PHE A 196 -2.77 16.68 22.95
C PHE A 196 -2.39 15.95 21.66
N ASN A 197 -3.40 15.43 20.94
CA ASN A 197 -3.20 14.62 19.75
C ASN A 197 -3.56 15.35 18.45
N ALA A 198 -3.78 16.67 18.49
CA ALA A 198 -4.24 17.44 17.32
C ALA A 198 -3.31 17.33 16.10
N ASP A 199 -2.00 17.14 16.33
CA ASP A 199 -0.99 17.03 15.27
C ASP A 199 -0.68 15.59 14.82
N ALA A 200 -1.30 14.58 15.44
CA ALA A 200 -1.05 13.17 15.13
C ALA A 200 -1.73 12.74 13.82
N LEU A 201 -0.96 12.62 12.75
CA LEU A 201 -1.49 12.42 11.39
C LEU A 201 -2.19 11.07 11.18
N ASP A 202 -1.66 10.04 11.84
CA ASP A 202 -2.14 8.67 11.86
C ASP A 202 -3.42 8.50 12.69
N ILE A 203 -3.82 9.53 13.44
CA ILE A 203 -5.00 9.46 14.30
C ILE A 203 -6.31 9.36 13.52
N VAL A 204 -6.35 9.84 12.27
CA VAL A 204 -7.55 9.78 11.44
C VAL A 204 -7.88 8.35 11.02
N LEU A 205 -6.86 7.57 10.65
CA LEU A 205 -7.03 6.13 10.37
C LEU A 205 -7.44 5.39 11.65
N SER A 206 -6.72 5.67 12.73
CA SER A 206 -6.95 5.07 14.05
C SER A 206 -8.37 5.29 14.53
N ARG A 207 -8.91 6.51 14.35
CA ARG A 207 -10.31 6.84 14.61
C ARG A 207 -11.27 5.95 13.83
N ALA A 208 -11.04 5.77 12.53
CA ALA A 208 -11.89 4.95 11.69
C ALA A 208 -11.83 3.46 12.09
N MET A 209 -10.65 2.96 12.48
CA MET A 209 -10.48 1.61 13.01
C MET A 209 -11.22 1.43 14.35
N ILE A 210 -11.09 2.37 15.28
CA ILE A 210 -11.79 2.32 16.57
C ILE A 210 -13.31 2.37 16.37
N GLN A 211 -13.82 3.20 15.46
CA GLN A 211 -15.24 3.24 15.11
C GLN A 211 -15.73 1.94 14.46
N MET A 212 -14.90 1.30 13.65
CA MET A 212 -15.17 -0.03 13.09
C MET A 212 -15.31 -1.07 14.22
N HIS A 213 -14.36 -1.10 15.17
CA HIS A 213 -14.42 -1.98 16.33
C HIS A 213 -15.66 -1.70 17.22
N LEU A 214 -15.96 -0.43 17.52
CA LEU A 214 -17.14 -0.04 18.30
C LEU A 214 -18.45 -0.42 17.62
N ALA A 215 -18.49 -0.44 16.29
CA ALA A 215 -19.64 -0.94 15.55
C ALA A 215 -19.85 -2.44 15.79
N LEU A 216 -18.80 -3.26 15.67
CA LEU A 216 -18.89 -4.69 16.00
C LEU A 216 -19.29 -4.93 17.46
N MET A 217 -18.68 -4.20 18.40
CA MET A 217 -19.04 -4.29 19.82
C MET A 217 -20.50 -3.96 20.08
N GLY A 218 -21.05 -2.96 19.38
CA GLY A 218 -22.46 -2.60 19.48
C GLY A 218 -23.41 -3.69 19.00
N GLU A 219 -23.03 -4.40 17.93
CA GLU A 219 -23.77 -5.56 17.42
C GLU A 219 -23.70 -6.75 18.39
N VAL A 220 -22.51 -7.06 18.93
CA VAL A 220 -22.28 -8.23 19.81
C VAL A 220 -22.88 -8.04 21.21
N LEU A 221 -22.75 -6.84 21.79
CA LEU A 221 -23.28 -6.55 23.14
C LEU A 221 -24.76 -6.12 23.12
N ASP A 222 -25.38 -6.10 21.94
CA ASP A 222 -26.75 -5.63 21.71
C ASP A 222 -27.03 -4.21 22.23
N ILE A 223 -26.03 -3.33 22.13
CA ILE A 223 -26.11 -1.91 22.50
C ILE A 223 -26.28 -1.03 21.25
N ARG A 224 -27.31 -1.37 20.46
CA ARG A 224 -27.64 -0.69 19.21
C ARG A 224 -28.28 0.67 19.47
N GLY A 225 -28.09 1.62 18.56
CA GLY A 225 -28.69 2.95 18.64
C GLY A 225 -27.95 4.02 17.84
N VAL A 226 -28.24 5.29 18.14
CA VAL A 226 -27.71 6.43 17.37
C VAL A 226 -26.18 6.48 17.36
N GLU A 227 -25.52 6.18 18.48
CA GLU A 227 -24.05 6.15 18.55
C GLU A 227 -23.46 5.01 17.72
N HIS A 228 -24.06 3.82 17.78
CA HIS A 228 -23.68 2.67 16.98
C HIS A 228 -23.79 2.97 15.47
N ASP A 229 -24.91 3.53 15.02
CA ASP A 229 -25.12 3.89 13.61
C ASP A 229 -24.14 4.96 13.13
N ARG A 230 -23.81 5.93 14.00
CA ARG A 230 -22.78 6.94 13.70
C ARG A 230 -21.41 6.30 13.50
N ASN A 231 -21.04 5.33 14.34
CA ASN A 231 -19.77 4.59 14.21
C ASN A 231 -19.71 3.81 12.90
N ILE A 232 -20.76 3.08 12.53
CA ILE A 232 -20.86 2.38 11.24
C ILE A 232 -20.65 3.37 10.09
N GLN A 233 -21.44 4.45 10.06
CA GLN A 233 -21.40 5.39 8.96
C GLN A 233 -20.05 6.11 8.85
N ALA A 234 -19.42 6.46 9.98
CA ALA A 234 -18.12 7.10 10.00
C ALA A 234 -17.02 6.19 9.47
N ALA A 235 -16.96 4.94 9.94
CA ALA A 235 -16.02 3.94 9.44
C ALA A 235 -16.23 3.67 7.94
N VAL A 236 -17.48 3.42 7.51
CA VAL A 236 -17.82 3.19 6.09
C VAL A 236 -17.42 4.36 5.20
N ARG A 237 -17.68 5.60 5.62
CA ARG A 237 -17.28 6.80 4.86
C ARG A 237 -15.77 6.88 4.68
N TYR A 238 -15.00 6.62 5.74
CA TYR A 238 -13.55 6.63 5.68
C TYR A 238 -13.03 5.50 4.78
N LEU A 239 -13.45 4.26 5.02
CA LEU A 239 -12.98 3.08 4.29
C LEU A 239 -13.33 3.12 2.80
N ARG A 240 -14.48 3.68 2.41
CA ARG A 240 -14.81 3.92 0.99
C ARG A 240 -13.86 4.91 0.31
N LYS A 241 -13.46 5.96 1.01
CA LYS A 241 -12.54 6.98 0.49
C LYS A 241 -11.08 6.50 0.44
N HIS A 242 -10.74 5.52 1.29
CA HIS A 242 -9.38 5.03 1.51
C HIS A 242 -9.23 3.54 1.21
N ARG A 243 -10.05 3.01 0.30
CA ARG A 243 -10.13 1.58 -0.02
C ARG A 243 -8.75 0.97 -0.31
N THR A 244 -7.98 1.58 -1.20
CA THR A 244 -6.68 1.05 -1.64
C THR A 244 -5.68 0.85 -0.48
N THR A 245 -5.67 1.76 0.49
CA THR A 245 -4.73 1.69 1.62
C THR A 245 -5.28 0.89 2.79
N CYS A 246 -6.59 0.79 2.95
CA CYS A 246 -7.21 0.19 4.14
C CYS A 246 -7.72 -1.24 3.90
N ARG A 247 -7.98 -1.65 2.65
CA ARG A 247 -8.62 -2.96 2.36
C ARG A 247 -7.94 -4.11 3.10
N HIS A 248 -6.64 -4.28 2.90
CA HIS A 248 -5.90 -5.40 3.50
C HIS A 248 -5.79 -5.31 5.02
N VAL A 249 -5.64 -4.09 5.57
CA VAL A 249 -5.56 -3.88 7.02
C VAL A 249 -6.89 -4.19 7.69
N CYS A 250 -8.00 -3.77 7.08
CA CYS A 250 -9.33 -3.93 7.66
C CYS A 250 -9.93 -5.32 7.41
N GLU A 251 -9.52 -6.01 6.34
CA GLU A 251 -10.04 -7.36 6.00
C GLU A 251 -9.83 -8.36 7.14
N VAL A 252 -8.71 -8.27 7.86
CA VAL A 252 -8.38 -9.10 9.05
C VAL A 252 -9.44 -8.99 10.16
N PHE A 253 -10.12 -7.84 10.25
CA PHE A 253 -11.17 -7.57 11.24
C PHE A 253 -12.59 -7.74 10.66
N LEU A 254 -12.79 -7.40 9.39
CA LEU A 254 -14.11 -7.31 8.77
C LEU A 254 -14.65 -8.66 8.27
N LYS A 255 -13.76 -9.59 7.89
CA LYS A 255 -14.11 -10.90 7.34
C LYS A 255 -13.55 -12.02 8.22
N ARG A 256 -14.25 -12.31 9.30
CA ARG A 256 -13.88 -13.32 10.29
C ARG A 256 -14.98 -14.35 10.45
N ASP A 257 -14.64 -15.62 10.24
CA ASP A 257 -15.59 -16.74 10.35
C ASP A 257 -15.92 -17.09 11.81
N ASP A 258 -15.07 -16.66 12.75
CA ASP A 258 -15.24 -16.88 14.20
C ASP A 258 -16.00 -15.74 14.91
N GLN A 259 -16.52 -14.77 14.16
CA GLN A 259 -17.24 -13.60 14.66
C GLN A 259 -18.57 -13.42 13.93
N PRO A 260 -19.57 -12.72 14.52
CA PRO A 260 -20.79 -12.40 13.79
C PRO A 260 -20.50 -11.47 12.60
N PRO A 261 -21.40 -11.40 11.60
CA PRO A 261 -21.24 -10.53 10.45
C PRO A 261 -20.95 -9.09 10.88
N HIS A 262 -19.77 -8.59 10.52
CA HIS A 262 -19.35 -7.27 10.95
C HIS A 262 -20.27 -6.20 10.30
N PRO A 263 -20.90 -5.28 11.07
CA PRO A 263 -21.88 -4.33 10.52
C PRO A 263 -21.27 -3.39 9.46
N VAL A 264 -20.03 -2.95 9.66
CA VAL A 264 -19.26 -2.22 8.63
C VAL A 264 -19.00 -3.07 7.38
N CYS A 265 -18.70 -4.37 7.49
CA CYS A 265 -18.54 -5.26 6.34
C CYS A 265 -19.84 -5.34 5.52
N VAL A 266 -20.97 -5.57 6.19
CA VAL A 266 -22.31 -5.58 5.57
C VAL A 266 -22.60 -4.26 4.86
N ALA A 267 -22.32 -3.13 5.51
CA ALA A 267 -22.57 -1.80 4.95
C ALA A 267 -21.62 -1.44 3.79
N LEU A 268 -20.40 -1.97 3.77
CA LEU A 268 -19.46 -1.77 2.67
C LEU A 268 -19.89 -2.52 1.41
N GLY A 269 -20.37 -3.76 1.56
CA GLY A 269 -20.76 -4.66 0.48
C GLY A 269 -19.57 -5.48 -0.06
N GLU A 270 -19.86 -6.64 -0.65
CA GLU A 270 -18.84 -7.57 -1.18
C GLU A 270 -17.93 -6.94 -2.25
N ASP A 271 -18.46 -6.02 -3.04
CA ASP A 271 -17.71 -5.31 -4.09
C ASP A 271 -16.52 -4.53 -3.52
N TRP A 272 -16.63 -4.03 -2.28
CA TRP A 272 -15.56 -3.30 -1.61
C TRP A 272 -14.32 -4.18 -1.34
N PHE A 273 -14.48 -5.48 -1.12
CA PHE A 273 -13.37 -6.39 -0.82
C PHE A 273 -12.67 -6.94 -2.05
N THR A 274 -13.20 -6.70 -3.25
CA THR A 274 -12.60 -7.20 -4.49
C THR A 274 -11.28 -6.49 -4.83
N ASN A 275 -10.46 -7.07 -5.70
CA ASN A 275 -9.32 -6.37 -6.31
C ASN A 275 -9.72 -5.42 -7.45
N ARG A 276 -11.00 -5.03 -7.54
CA ARG A 276 -11.52 -4.29 -8.68
C ARG A 276 -12.10 -2.96 -8.21
N PRO A 277 -11.49 -1.82 -8.57
CA PRO A 277 -12.06 -0.52 -8.24
C PRO A 277 -13.42 -0.34 -8.92
N SER A 278 -14.42 0.01 -8.10
CA SER A 278 -15.78 0.31 -8.49
C SER A 278 -15.92 1.73 -9.06
N LEU A 279 -17.06 2.04 -9.69
CA LEU A 279 -17.35 3.40 -10.16
C LEU A 279 -17.47 4.38 -8.98
N ARG A 280 -17.73 3.85 -7.77
CA ARG A 280 -17.77 4.64 -6.54
C ARG A 280 -16.36 5.10 -6.14
N ASP A 281 -15.35 4.26 -6.33
CA ASP A 281 -13.95 4.59 -6.09
C ASP A 281 -13.48 5.71 -7.02
N ASP A 282 -13.86 5.66 -8.30
CA ASP A 282 -13.56 6.72 -9.28
C ASP A 282 -14.21 8.08 -8.98
N LYS A 283 -15.32 8.11 -8.24
CA LYS A 283 -16.01 9.35 -7.88
C LYS A 283 -15.33 10.09 -6.72
N HIS A 284 -14.61 9.38 -5.86
CA HIS A 284 -14.00 9.94 -4.66
C HIS A 284 -12.55 9.47 -4.48
N PRO A 285 -11.67 9.67 -5.48
CA PRO A 285 -10.25 9.40 -5.27
C PRO A 285 -9.79 10.30 -4.12
N GLY A 286 -9.19 9.70 -3.08
CA GLY A 286 -8.57 10.46 -2.01
C GLY A 286 -7.64 11.51 -2.63
N LYS A 287 -7.87 12.80 -2.35
CA LYS A 287 -7.09 13.85 -3.00
C LYS A 287 -5.81 14.09 -2.22
N PHE A 288 -4.70 14.19 -2.95
CA PHE A 288 -3.40 14.56 -2.44
C PHE A 288 -2.76 15.58 -3.36
N CYS A 289 -1.80 16.35 -2.84
CA CYS A 289 -0.95 17.18 -3.65
C CYS A 289 -0.06 16.29 -4.54
N MET A 290 -0.10 16.45 -5.86
CA MET A 290 0.71 15.62 -6.78
C MET A 290 2.22 15.78 -6.58
N TYR A 291 2.67 16.88 -5.98
CA TYR A 291 4.09 17.12 -5.74
C TYR A 291 4.59 16.49 -4.44
N CYS A 292 3.99 16.89 -3.30
CA CYS A 292 4.45 16.52 -1.95
C CYS A 292 3.62 15.41 -1.30
N ASN A 293 2.60 14.88 -1.97
CA ASN A 293 1.68 13.85 -1.47
C ASN A 293 0.88 14.22 -0.21
N MET A 294 0.88 15.49 0.18
CA MET A 294 0.08 15.93 1.33
C MET A 294 -1.41 15.70 1.05
N PRO A 295 -2.11 14.96 1.93
CA PRO A 295 -3.48 14.56 1.68
C PRO A 295 -4.45 15.69 2.06
N GLU A 296 -5.63 15.73 1.45
CA GLU A 296 -6.63 16.81 1.65
C GLU A 296 -7.13 16.95 3.09
N GLN A 297 -6.90 15.93 3.94
CA GLN A 297 -7.19 15.93 5.37
C GLN A 297 -6.36 16.97 6.13
N LYS A 298 -5.13 17.26 5.65
CA LYS A 298 -4.24 18.20 6.32
C LYS A 298 -4.30 19.61 5.76
N MET A 299 -4.80 19.74 4.53
CA MET A 299 -4.77 21.02 3.86
C MET A 299 -5.75 21.13 2.70
N THR A 300 -6.18 22.36 2.47
CA THR A 300 -6.97 22.71 1.29
C THR A 300 -6.15 22.50 0.03
N LEU A 301 -6.65 21.62 -0.85
CA LEU A 301 -6.07 21.40 -2.16
C LEU A 301 -6.87 22.17 -3.23
N PHE A 302 -6.17 22.74 -4.21
CA PHE A 302 -6.79 23.33 -5.39
C PHE A 302 -6.42 22.54 -6.65
N LYS A 303 -7.33 22.52 -7.63
CA LYS A 303 -7.12 21.83 -8.90
C LYS A 303 -6.28 22.68 -9.86
N CYS A 304 -5.49 22.04 -10.70
CA CYS A 304 -4.86 22.70 -11.84
C CYS A 304 -5.94 23.38 -12.70
N SER A 305 -5.79 24.67 -12.97
CA SER A 305 -6.79 25.47 -13.68
C SER A 305 -7.03 25.01 -15.13
N ARG A 306 -6.02 24.39 -15.75
CA ARG A 306 -6.04 23.95 -17.15
C ARG A 306 -6.68 22.57 -17.33
N CYS A 307 -6.09 21.53 -16.73
CA CYS A 307 -6.56 20.15 -16.91
C CYS A 307 -7.63 19.73 -15.88
N LYS A 308 -7.67 20.38 -14.72
CA LYS A 308 -8.55 20.04 -13.57
C LYS A 308 -8.41 18.58 -13.06
N SER A 309 -7.42 17.83 -13.54
CA SER A 309 -7.21 16.41 -13.23
C SER A 309 -6.32 16.18 -12.01
N VAL A 310 -5.45 17.13 -11.69
CA VAL A 310 -4.51 17.04 -10.56
C VAL A 310 -4.76 18.13 -9.53
N CYS A 311 -4.38 17.86 -8.28
CA CYS A 311 -4.53 18.75 -7.14
C CYS A 311 -3.15 19.17 -6.60
N TYR A 312 -3.07 20.40 -6.12
CA TYR A 312 -1.89 20.96 -5.46
C TYR A 312 -2.27 21.66 -4.17
N CYS A 313 -1.36 21.65 -3.22
CA CYS A 313 -1.54 22.35 -1.97
C CYS A 313 -1.07 23.81 -2.00
N SER A 314 -0.18 24.15 -2.91
CA SER A 314 0.40 25.49 -3.04
C SER A 314 0.85 25.74 -4.49
N ARG A 315 1.09 27.01 -4.84
CA ARG A 315 1.60 27.36 -6.18
C ARG A 315 3.03 26.87 -6.39
N GLU A 316 3.80 26.76 -5.32
CA GLU A 316 5.17 26.24 -5.32
C GLU A 316 5.18 24.76 -5.70
N CYS A 317 4.29 23.97 -5.09
CA CYS A 317 4.11 22.56 -5.45
C CYS A 317 3.65 22.38 -6.91
N GLN A 318 2.75 23.24 -7.40
CA GLN A 318 2.35 23.22 -8.81
C GLN A 318 3.52 23.55 -9.75
N LYS A 319 4.34 24.56 -9.42
CA LYS A 319 5.51 24.94 -10.22
C LYS A 319 6.57 23.83 -10.24
N ALA A 320 6.81 23.20 -9.09
CA ALA A 320 7.79 22.13 -8.97
C ALA A 320 7.37 20.87 -9.74
N ASP A 321 6.07 20.58 -9.79
CA ASP A 321 5.50 19.47 -10.58
C ASP A 321 5.36 19.80 -12.07
N TRP A 322 5.49 21.07 -12.49
CA TRP A 322 5.14 21.51 -13.84
C TRP A 322 5.95 20.81 -14.93
N LYS A 323 7.25 20.51 -14.70
CA LYS A 323 8.09 19.83 -15.69
C LYS A 323 7.50 18.47 -16.08
N GLY A 324 7.12 17.66 -15.09
CA GLY A 324 6.46 16.36 -15.30
C GLY A 324 4.98 16.47 -15.69
N HIS A 325 4.26 17.45 -15.15
CA HIS A 325 2.82 17.60 -15.41
C HIS A 325 2.49 18.18 -16.79
N LYS A 326 3.32 19.08 -17.34
CA LYS A 326 3.01 19.89 -18.52
C LYS A 326 2.52 19.07 -19.72
N SER A 327 3.19 17.97 -20.04
CA SER A 327 2.83 17.09 -21.16
C SER A 327 1.44 16.49 -20.98
N SER A 328 1.19 15.88 -19.80
CA SER A 328 -0.12 15.32 -19.46
C SER A 328 -1.21 16.39 -19.44
N CYS A 329 -0.91 17.58 -18.91
CA CYS A 329 -1.83 18.72 -18.87
C CYS A 329 -2.25 19.20 -20.27
N GLN A 330 -1.33 19.21 -21.22
CA GLN A 330 -1.61 19.57 -22.61
C GLN A 330 -2.43 18.47 -23.32
N GLY A 331 -2.16 17.20 -23.03
CA GLY A 331 -2.92 16.06 -23.52
C GLY A 331 -4.41 16.17 -23.21
N TYR A 332 -4.79 16.47 -21.96
CA TYR A 332 -6.20 16.64 -21.59
C TYR A 332 -6.93 17.72 -22.41
N ALA A 333 -6.29 18.85 -22.69
CA ALA A 333 -6.89 19.93 -23.48
C ALA A 333 -6.99 19.60 -24.98
N GLU A 334 -6.09 18.75 -25.48
CA GLU A 334 -6.13 18.23 -26.83
C GLU A 334 -7.25 17.19 -26.99
N ASP A 335 -7.38 16.27 -26.03
CA ASP A 335 -8.45 15.27 -26.04
C ASP A 335 -9.83 15.91 -26.03
N GLN A 336 -10.04 16.95 -25.23
CA GLN A 336 -11.31 17.68 -25.22
C GLN A 336 -11.62 18.31 -26.59
N ARG A 337 -10.63 18.94 -27.23
CA ARG A 337 -10.80 19.53 -28.57
C ARG A 337 -11.16 18.48 -29.61
N ARG A 338 -10.55 17.29 -29.54
CA ARG A 338 -10.86 16.16 -30.42
C ARG A 338 -12.25 15.60 -30.20
N ILE A 339 -12.71 15.52 -28.96
CA ILE A 339 -14.09 15.12 -28.64
C ILE A 339 -15.08 16.13 -29.23
N ASP A 340 -14.79 17.43 -29.12
CA ASP A 340 -15.64 18.49 -29.67
C ASP A 340 -15.62 18.52 -31.21
N GLU A 341 -14.47 18.25 -31.83
CA GLU A 341 -14.34 18.07 -33.28
C GLU A 341 -15.07 16.81 -33.76
N ALA A 342 -14.92 15.69 -33.07
CA ALA A 342 -15.63 14.45 -33.40
C ALA A 342 -17.15 14.64 -33.31
N ARG A 343 -17.62 15.44 -32.35
CA ARG A 343 -19.05 15.82 -32.23
C ARG A 343 -19.53 16.58 -33.46
N ARG A 344 -18.72 17.50 -33.97
CA ARG A 344 -19.04 18.34 -35.14
C ARG A 344 -18.98 17.55 -36.44
N ASN A 345 -17.95 16.74 -36.65
CA ASN A 345 -17.65 16.10 -37.93
C ASN A 345 -18.30 14.72 -38.09
N TYR A 346 -18.46 13.97 -36.99
CA TYR A 346 -18.91 12.56 -37.01
C TYR A 346 -20.13 12.31 -36.10
N GLY A 347 -20.67 13.37 -35.48
CA GLY A 347 -21.89 13.33 -34.69
C GLY A 347 -21.72 12.92 -33.22
N PRO A 348 -22.82 12.94 -32.43
CA PRO A 348 -22.77 12.75 -30.98
C PRO A 348 -22.26 11.37 -30.55
N ARG A 349 -22.49 10.32 -31.36
CA ARG A 349 -22.04 8.95 -31.05
C ARG A 349 -20.52 8.84 -31.07
N ALA A 350 -19.87 9.36 -32.11
CA ALA A 350 -18.41 9.36 -32.20
C ALA A 350 -17.76 10.13 -31.05
N ALA A 351 -18.32 11.29 -30.69
CA ALA A 351 -17.86 12.07 -29.55
C ALA A 351 -18.03 11.33 -28.21
N MET A 352 -19.15 10.62 -28.02
CA MET A 352 -19.36 9.78 -26.83
C MET A 352 -18.32 8.67 -26.76
N GLN A 353 -18.07 7.95 -27.87
CA GLN A 353 -17.10 6.84 -27.90
C GLN A 353 -15.69 7.33 -27.55
N MET A 354 -15.26 8.44 -28.16
CA MET A 354 -13.97 9.06 -27.85
C MET A 354 -13.92 9.55 -26.39
N GLY A 355 -14.99 10.16 -25.89
CA GLY A 355 -15.10 10.57 -24.49
C GLY A 355 -15.03 9.41 -23.50
N ASP A 356 -15.70 8.29 -23.79
CA ASP A 356 -15.64 7.07 -22.98
C ASP A 356 -14.21 6.50 -22.95
N LEU A 357 -13.52 6.45 -24.09
CA LEU A 357 -12.13 5.97 -24.20
C LEU A 357 -11.15 6.86 -23.43
N THR A 358 -11.21 8.18 -23.61
CA THR A 358 -10.38 9.14 -22.86
C THR A 358 -10.63 9.03 -21.37
N ARG A 359 -11.91 8.97 -20.95
CA ARG A 359 -12.27 8.82 -19.54
C ARG A 359 -11.80 7.48 -18.97
N TRP A 360 -11.86 6.41 -19.75
CA TRP A 360 -11.39 5.09 -19.34
C TRP A 360 -9.90 5.08 -19.05
N CYS A 361 -9.08 5.69 -19.92
CA CYS A 361 -7.63 5.81 -19.72
C CYS A 361 -7.26 6.52 -18.40
N GLY A 362 -8.07 7.48 -17.96
CA GLY A 362 -7.86 8.21 -16.70
C GLY A 362 -8.61 7.65 -15.48
N SER A 363 -9.26 6.50 -15.60
CA SER A 363 -10.02 5.87 -14.51
C SER A 363 -9.18 4.88 -13.70
N SER A 364 -9.65 4.54 -12.50
CA SER A 364 -9.06 3.52 -11.62
C SER A 364 -9.35 2.08 -12.10
N HIS A 365 -9.70 1.88 -13.37
CA HIS A 365 -9.95 0.55 -13.91
C HIS A 365 -8.77 -0.39 -13.68
N TYR A 366 -9.02 -1.67 -13.38
CA TYR A 366 -7.99 -2.68 -13.10
C TYR A 366 -6.89 -2.73 -14.17
N ALA A 367 -7.27 -2.60 -15.45
CA ALA A 367 -6.36 -2.55 -16.59
C ALA A 367 -5.34 -1.38 -16.55
N ASN A 368 -5.64 -0.29 -15.85
CA ASN A 368 -4.80 0.91 -15.74
C ASN A 368 -3.88 0.89 -14.51
N PHE A 369 -4.00 -0.13 -13.64
CA PHE A 369 -3.30 -0.15 -12.37
C PHE A 369 -2.72 -1.53 -12.05
N GLU A 370 -3.44 -2.38 -11.32
CA GLU A 370 -2.95 -3.69 -10.87
C GLU A 370 -2.56 -4.63 -12.03
N ALA A 371 -3.29 -4.61 -13.15
CA ALA A 371 -2.92 -5.40 -14.33
C ALA A 371 -1.53 -5.03 -14.88
N LEU A 372 -1.14 -3.75 -14.82
CA LEU A 372 0.19 -3.31 -15.25
C LEU A 372 1.28 -3.76 -14.27
N ILE A 373 0.99 -3.80 -12.98
CA ILE A 373 1.88 -4.34 -11.94
C ILE A 373 2.17 -5.82 -12.21
N HIS A 374 1.12 -6.60 -12.52
CA HIS A 374 1.27 -8.02 -12.84
C HIS A 374 1.99 -8.24 -14.17
N ALA A 375 1.63 -7.50 -15.23
CA ALA A 375 2.27 -7.61 -16.53
C ALA A 375 3.78 -7.35 -16.45
N LEU A 376 4.18 -6.28 -15.76
CA LEU A 376 5.60 -5.95 -15.57
C LEU A 376 6.30 -6.85 -14.54
N GLY A 377 5.58 -7.70 -13.80
CA GLY A 377 6.17 -8.54 -12.76
C GLY A 377 6.86 -7.76 -11.65
N LEU A 378 6.39 -6.55 -11.32
CA LEU A 378 7.10 -5.62 -10.41
C LEU A 378 7.28 -6.14 -8.99
N ARG A 379 6.42 -7.09 -8.56
CA ARG A 379 6.53 -7.75 -7.27
C ARG A 379 7.73 -8.72 -7.20
N GLN A 380 8.10 -9.30 -8.34
CA GLN A 380 9.23 -10.22 -8.47
C GLN A 380 10.51 -9.47 -8.81
N ASP A 381 10.45 -8.53 -9.75
CA ASP A 381 11.57 -7.65 -10.10
C ASP A 381 11.10 -6.19 -10.23
N PRO A 382 11.29 -5.38 -9.16
CA PRO A 382 10.95 -3.96 -9.17
C PRO A 382 11.66 -3.14 -10.26
N ASN A 383 12.81 -3.61 -10.77
CA ASN A 383 13.57 -2.90 -11.80
C ASN A 383 12.93 -3.00 -13.19
N ARG A 384 11.96 -3.91 -13.38
CA ARG A 384 11.22 -4.00 -14.65
C ARG A 384 10.47 -2.72 -15.00
N GLY A 385 10.11 -1.90 -14.01
CA GLY A 385 9.55 -0.57 -14.23
C GLY A 385 10.48 0.40 -14.96
N ARG A 386 11.80 0.17 -14.92
CA ARG A 386 12.83 0.99 -15.59
C ARG A 386 13.28 0.39 -16.93
N THR A 387 13.11 -0.92 -17.11
CA THR A 387 13.67 -1.66 -18.24
C THR A 387 12.63 -2.19 -19.23
N HIS A 388 11.35 -2.23 -18.82
CA HIS A 388 10.26 -2.79 -19.61
C HIS A 388 9.12 -1.79 -19.83
N ILE A 389 8.35 -2.02 -20.89
CA ILE A 389 7.18 -1.23 -21.27
C ILE A 389 6.03 -2.16 -21.64
N VAL A 390 4.81 -1.80 -21.22
CA VAL A 390 3.58 -2.49 -21.64
C VAL A 390 3.01 -1.81 -22.88
N LEU A 391 2.74 -2.58 -23.94
CA LEU A 391 2.02 -2.09 -25.12
C LEU A 391 0.63 -2.70 -25.14
N ARG A 392 -0.40 -1.85 -25.18
CA ARG A 392 -1.80 -2.29 -25.22
C ARG A 392 -2.63 -1.57 -26.26
N GLU A 393 -3.60 -2.30 -26.81
CA GLU A 393 -4.62 -1.80 -27.72
C GLU A 393 -5.99 -1.85 -27.02
N ILE A 394 -6.78 -0.78 -27.18
CA ILE A 394 -8.14 -0.69 -26.64
C ILE A 394 -9.17 -0.37 -27.72
N GLU A 395 -10.41 -0.76 -27.49
CA GLU A 395 -11.54 -0.44 -28.37
C GLU A 395 -12.80 -0.08 -27.57
N HIS A 396 -13.71 0.68 -28.20
CA HIS A 396 -15.04 0.94 -27.66
C HIS A 396 -15.99 -0.21 -28.04
N VAL A 397 -16.60 -0.84 -27.04
CA VAL A 397 -17.56 -1.93 -27.22
C VAL A 397 -18.91 -1.33 -27.59
N SER A 398 -19.35 -1.58 -28.83
CA SER A 398 -20.52 -0.91 -29.41
C SER A 398 -21.86 -1.62 -29.20
N GLU A 399 -21.83 -2.90 -28.79
CA GLU A 399 -23.01 -3.80 -28.76
C GLU A 399 -23.83 -3.65 -27.47
N SER A 400 -23.18 -3.54 -26.31
CA SER A 400 -23.83 -3.30 -25.01
C SER A 400 -23.61 -1.85 -24.57
N ARG A 401 -24.64 -1.16 -24.07
CA ARG A 401 -24.52 0.18 -23.45
C ARG A 401 -24.68 0.12 -21.93
N PRO A 402 -23.76 -0.53 -21.20
CA PRO A 402 -23.80 -0.52 -19.74
C PRO A 402 -23.77 0.92 -19.22
N ALA A 403 -24.43 1.16 -18.08
CA ALA A 403 -24.43 2.46 -17.42
C ALA A 403 -23.01 2.87 -16.98
N ASP A 404 -22.20 1.89 -16.56
CA ASP A 404 -20.78 2.09 -16.30
C ASP A 404 -20.01 2.22 -17.63
N PHE A 405 -19.46 3.42 -17.88
CA PHE A 405 -18.66 3.69 -19.07
C PHE A 405 -17.43 2.77 -19.16
N ARG A 406 -16.97 2.21 -18.03
CA ARG A 406 -15.76 1.40 -18.01
C ARG A 406 -15.93 0.04 -18.67
N ALA A 407 -17.15 -0.49 -18.63
CA ALA A 407 -17.54 -1.71 -19.31
C ALA A 407 -17.80 -1.49 -20.82
N ARG A 408 -17.70 -0.25 -21.32
CA ARG A 408 -17.80 0.08 -22.75
C ARG A 408 -16.44 0.12 -23.44
N VAL A 409 -15.36 -0.19 -22.73
CA VAL A 409 -14.01 -0.20 -23.27
C VAL A 409 -13.38 -1.55 -22.97
N ARG A 410 -12.70 -2.12 -23.97
CA ARG A 410 -12.03 -3.41 -23.86
C ARG A 410 -10.57 -3.27 -24.27
N VAL A 411 -9.68 -3.94 -23.54
CA VAL A 411 -8.30 -4.20 -23.96
C VAL A 411 -8.29 -5.40 -24.91
N THR A 412 -7.94 -5.18 -26.17
CA THR A 412 -7.93 -6.20 -27.22
C THR A 412 -6.59 -6.89 -27.35
N LYS A 413 -5.49 -6.14 -27.12
CA LYS A 413 -4.11 -6.65 -27.18
C LYS A 413 -3.30 -6.12 -26.01
N CYS A 414 -2.38 -6.93 -25.48
CA CYS A 414 -1.48 -6.54 -24.40
C CYS A 414 -0.22 -7.42 -24.39
N SER A 415 0.96 -6.80 -24.47
CA SER A 415 2.26 -7.48 -24.40
C SER A 415 3.29 -6.63 -23.65
N VAL A 416 4.33 -7.28 -23.14
CA VAL A 416 5.41 -6.63 -22.38
C VAL A 416 6.71 -6.75 -23.16
N TYR A 417 7.47 -5.67 -23.23
CA TYR A 417 8.71 -5.63 -24.00
C TYR A 417 9.84 -4.99 -23.21
N LYS A 418 11.09 -5.40 -23.45
CA LYS A 418 12.25 -4.63 -23.01
C LYS A 418 12.33 -3.34 -23.82
N ILE A 419 12.48 -2.21 -23.14
CA ILE A 419 12.56 -0.88 -23.78
C ILE A 419 13.70 -0.84 -24.81
N ALA A 420 14.83 -1.47 -24.49
CA ALA A 420 15.99 -1.57 -25.36
C ALA A 420 15.67 -2.18 -26.74
N ASP A 421 14.67 -3.07 -26.81
CA ASP A 421 14.34 -3.83 -28.01
C ASP A 421 13.25 -3.15 -28.86
N VAL A 422 12.51 -2.19 -28.29
CA VAL A 422 11.29 -1.64 -28.92
C VAL A 422 11.23 -0.12 -28.98
N ALA A 423 12.24 0.62 -28.52
CA ALA A 423 12.21 2.09 -28.48
C ALA A 423 11.86 2.73 -29.84
N GLY A 424 12.41 2.23 -30.94
CA GLY A 424 12.08 2.72 -32.30
C GLY A 424 10.64 2.44 -32.72
N GLU A 425 10.11 1.26 -32.38
CA GLU A 425 8.72 0.89 -32.68
C GLU A 425 7.74 1.74 -31.87
N VAL A 426 8.06 2.00 -30.60
CA VAL A 426 7.30 2.90 -29.73
C VAL A 426 7.32 4.32 -30.27
N ALA A 427 8.48 4.83 -30.71
CA ALA A 427 8.59 6.14 -31.34
C ALA A 427 7.65 6.26 -32.55
N ARG A 428 7.61 5.24 -33.41
CA ARG A 428 6.76 5.18 -34.60
C ARG A 428 5.28 5.11 -34.25
N ILE A 429 4.87 4.29 -33.28
CA ILE A 429 3.47 4.22 -32.80
C ILE A 429 2.99 5.59 -32.30
N LEU A 430 3.88 6.35 -31.65
CA LEU A 430 3.59 7.65 -31.08
C LEU A 430 3.79 8.81 -32.06
N GLY A 431 4.20 8.54 -33.31
CA GLY A 431 4.46 9.55 -34.32
C GLY A 431 5.66 10.46 -34.00
N SER A 432 6.63 9.97 -33.24
CA SER A 432 7.87 10.70 -32.93
C SER A 432 8.88 10.58 -34.07
N SER A 433 9.56 11.68 -34.37
CA SER A 433 10.65 11.74 -35.36
C SER A 433 12.03 11.41 -34.80
N LYS A 434 12.14 11.03 -33.52
CA LYS A 434 13.42 10.68 -32.89
C LYS A 434 13.95 9.35 -33.45
N THR A 435 15.28 9.22 -33.51
CA THR A 435 15.92 7.92 -33.76
C THR A 435 15.62 6.94 -32.62
N PRO A 436 15.78 5.61 -32.81
CA PRO A 436 15.60 4.63 -31.74
C PRO A 436 16.42 4.96 -30.48
N GLU A 437 17.68 5.35 -30.64
CA GLU A 437 18.58 5.73 -29.53
C GLU A 437 18.11 7.01 -28.85
N GLY A 438 17.73 8.03 -29.64
CA GLY A 438 17.22 9.29 -29.12
C GLY A 438 15.89 9.13 -28.39
N TYR A 439 15.04 8.21 -28.85
CA TYR A 439 13.77 7.90 -28.19
C TYR A 439 13.99 7.09 -26.91
N ARG A 440 14.93 6.15 -26.91
CA ARG A 440 15.33 5.41 -25.70
C ARG A 440 15.86 6.35 -24.63
N ALA A 441 16.73 7.30 -24.99
CA ALA A 441 17.23 8.31 -24.05
C ALA A 441 16.08 9.18 -23.48
N TYR A 442 15.14 9.58 -24.33
CA TYR A 442 13.93 10.30 -23.90
C TYR A 442 13.07 9.50 -22.92
N LEU A 443 12.86 8.20 -23.16
CA LEU A 443 12.15 7.32 -22.23
C LEU A 443 12.88 7.22 -20.89
N GLN A 444 14.20 7.07 -20.92
CA GLN A 444 15.01 6.97 -19.70
C GLN A 444 14.91 8.26 -18.86
N GLU A 445 15.03 9.43 -19.48
CA GLU A 445 14.85 10.72 -18.78
C GLU A 445 13.47 10.82 -18.12
N SER A 446 12.41 10.41 -18.84
CA SER A 446 11.05 10.40 -18.30
C SER A 446 10.90 9.42 -17.13
N ILE A 447 11.51 8.24 -17.20
CA ILE A 447 11.52 7.24 -16.14
C ILE A 447 12.21 7.79 -14.90
N ASP A 448 13.36 8.43 -15.06
CA ASP A 448 14.14 8.99 -13.96
C ASP A 448 13.40 10.14 -13.27
N GLU A 449 12.78 11.04 -14.05
CA GLU A 449 11.96 12.13 -13.52
C GLU A 449 10.76 11.62 -12.70
N VAL A 450 10.10 10.55 -13.17
CA VAL A 450 8.93 9.96 -12.49
C VAL A 450 9.33 9.12 -11.28
N ALA A 451 10.44 8.38 -11.37
CA ALA A 451 10.99 7.63 -10.25
C ALA A 451 11.35 8.59 -9.11
N ARG A 452 11.98 9.74 -9.41
CA ARG A 452 12.63 10.62 -8.42
C ARG A 452 13.69 9.90 -7.56
N TYR A 453 14.09 8.71 -7.98
CA TYR A 453 15.12 7.86 -7.40
C TYR A 453 16.08 7.47 -8.52
N GLY A 454 17.39 7.48 -8.25
CA GLY A 454 18.41 6.97 -9.18
C GLY A 454 18.41 5.43 -9.25
N ASP A 455 19.26 4.86 -10.10
CA ASP A 455 19.36 3.41 -10.32
C ASP A 455 19.69 2.61 -9.03
N GLU A 456 20.37 3.22 -8.07
CA GLU A 456 20.69 2.61 -6.77
C GLU A 456 19.57 2.75 -5.72
N GLY A 457 18.42 3.31 -6.09
CA GLY A 457 17.30 3.54 -5.16
C GLY A 457 17.51 4.73 -4.20
N LYS A 458 18.52 5.57 -4.43
CA LYS A 458 18.75 6.82 -3.70
C LYS A 458 17.85 7.94 -4.24
N PRO A 459 17.24 8.79 -3.39
CA PRO A 459 16.46 9.93 -3.84
C PRO A 459 17.29 10.88 -4.70
N MET A 460 16.71 11.44 -5.76
CA MET A 460 17.34 12.51 -6.52
C MET A 460 17.40 13.82 -5.72
N PRO A 461 18.36 14.73 -6.01
CA PRO A 461 18.42 16.04 -5.36
C PRO A 461 17.08 16.79 -5.45
N GLY A 462 16.57 17.26 -4.30
CA GLY A 462 15.29 17.97 -4.21
C GLY A 462 14.03 17.08 -4.19
N ALA A 463 14.17 15.75 -4.26
CA ALA A 463 13.03 14.84 -4.09
C ALA A 463 12.49 14.91 -2.65
N PRO A 464 11.16 14.97 -2.45
CA PRO A 464 10.58 14.92 -1.11
C PRO A 464 10.90 13.58 -0.45
N SER A 465 11.19 13.59 0.85
CA SER A 465 11.34 12.36 1.64
C SER A 465 10.02 11.58 1.59
N THR A 466 10.02 10.45 0.89
CA THR A 466 8.91 9.49 0.92
C THR A 466 9.33 8.24 1.66
N GLY A 467 8.40 7.66 2.42
CA GLY A 467 8.63 6.43 3.20
C GLY A 467 8.70 5.15 2.37
N PHE A 468 8.59 5.19 1.04
CA PHE A 468 8.77 4.03 0.16
C PHE A 468 9.27 4.49 -1.21
N ARG A 469 9.98 3.60 -1.93
CA ARG A 469 10.38 3.84 -3.32
C ARG A 469 9.14 3.96 -4.22
N ARG A 470 9.30 4.71 -5.31
CA ARG A 470 8.31 4.88 -6.37
C ARG A 470 8.69 3.98 -7.54
N LEU A 471 7.99 2.87 -7.72
CA LEU A 471 8.21 1.96 -8.84
C LEU A 471 7.54 2.54 -10.09
N VAL A 472 8.31 2.66 -11.17
CA VAL A 472 7.83 3.25 -12.42
C VAL A 472 6.98 2.22 -13.19
N VAL A 473 5.93 2.70 -13.83
CA VAL A 473 5.10 1.93 -14.76
C VAL A 473 5.06 2.67 -16.08
N VAL A 474 5.64 2.06 -17.11
CA VAL A 474 5.70 2.63 -18.46
C VAL A 474 4.76 1.83 -19.36
N TYR A 475 3.85 2.52 -20.04
CA TYR A 475 2.94 1.86 -20.97
C TYR A 475 2.46 2.76 -22.11
N VAL A 476 2.20 2.15 -23.26
CA VAL A 476 1.55 2.81 -24.40
C VAL A 476 0.14 2.28 -24.54
N THR A 477 -0.81 3.20 -24.68
CA THR A 477 -2.19 2.86 -25.05
C THR A 477 -2.47 3.38 -26.45
N THR A 478 -2.94 2.52 -27.33
CA THR A 478 -3.38 2.86 -28.70
C THR A 478 -4.70 2.18 -29.01
N GLY A 479 -5.34 2.52 -30.14
CA GLY A 479 -6.57 1.89 -30.57
C GLY A 479 -7.44 2.79 -31.46
N PRO A 480 -8.50 2.25 -32.06
CA PRO A 480 -9.44 3.02 -32.85
C PRO A 480 -10.08 4.14 -32.03
N GLY A 481 -10.06 5.37 -32.55
CA GLY A 481 -10.69 6.51 -31.91
C GLY A 481 -9.91 7.14 -30.75
N ILE A 482 -8.68 6.68 -30.45
CA ILE A 482 -7.78 7.37 -29.52
C ILE A 482 -6.48 7.78 -30.18
N LYS A 483 -5.86 8.86 -29.68
CA LYS A 483 -4.46 9.12 -29.96
C LYS A 483 -3.61 8.12 -29.18
N ALA A 484 -2.66 7.48 -29.86
CA ALA A 484 -1.62 6.74 -29.17
C ALA A 484 -0.89 7.68 -28.20
N HIS A 485 -0.72 7.25 -26.96
CA HIS A 485 -0.04 8.04 -25.94
C HIS A 485 0.80 7.14 -25.03
N LEU A 486 1.96 7.66 -24.66
CA LEU A 486 2.85 7.11 -23.66
C LEU A 486 2.42 7.62 -22.29
N ASN A 487 2.35 6.72 -21.33
CA ASN A 487 2.22 7.05 -19.92
C ASN A 487 3.43 6.55 -19.16
N THR A 488 3.99 7.42 -18.33
CA THR A 488 5.03 7.09 -17.36
C THR A 488 4.50 7.51 -16.01
N ASN A 489 4.07 6.53 -15.21
CA ASN A 489 3.49 6.75 -13.89
C ASN A 489 4.37 6.09 -12.82
N ASN A 490 4.06 6.32 -11.55
CA ASN A 490 4.67 5.59 -10.45
C ASN A 490 3.63 5.01 -9.50
N ILE A 491 4.03 3.93 -8.84
CA ILE A 491 3.25 3.24 -7.81
C ILE A 491 4.16 3.07 -6.59
N ALA A 492 3.61 3.28 -5.40
CA ALA A 492 4.36 3.08 -4.17
C ALA A 492 4.74 1.61 -4.01
N GLU A 493 6.02 1.34 -3.73
CA GLU A 493 6.55 -0.04 -3.67
C GLU A 493 5.83 -0.90 -2.62
N ASN A 494 5.45 -0.32 -1.47
CA ASN A 494 4.71 -1.05 -0.43
C ASN A 494 3.36 -1.57 -0.94
N TYR A 495 2.68 -0.83 -1.81
CA TYR A 495 1.45 -1.31 -2.44
C TYR A 495 1.74 -2.50 -3.38
N VAL A 496 2.78 -2.41 -4.21
CA VAL A 496 3.18 -3.51 -5.12
C VAL A 496 3.52 -4.80 -4.35
N ARG A 497 4.18 -4.68 -3.19
CA ARG A 497 4.59 -5.83 -2.38
C ARG A 497 3.43 -6.48 -1.62
N SER A 498 2.50 -5.66 -1.11
CA SER A 498 1.28 -6.12 -0.44
C SER A 498 0.22 -6.65 -1.39
N LEU A 499 0.26 -6.29 -2.68
CA LEU A 499 -0.67 -6.79 -3.68
C LEU A 499 -0.48 -8.32 -3.90
N PRO A 500 -1.52 -9.14 -3.67
CA PRO A 500 -1.47 -10.57 -3.99
C PRO A 500 -1.21 -10.79 -5.49
N TYR A 501 -0.41 -11.81 -5.83
CA TYR A 501 -0.14 -12.12 -7.23
C TYR A 501 -1.35 -12.80 -7.86
N GLU A 502 -1.89 -12.22 -8.94
CA GLU A 502 -2.97 -12.81 -9.75
C GLU A 502 -2.38 -13.46 -11.01
N PRO A 503 -2.15 -14.79 -11.05
CA PRO A 503 -1.56 -15.46 -12.22
C PRO A 503 -2.45 -15.40 -13.47
N ASP A 504 -3.75 -15.22 -13.27
CA ASP A 504 -4.81 -15.13 -14.30
C ASP A 504 -5.28 -13.68 -14.52
N TRP A 505 -4.41 -12.70 -14.25
CA TRP A 505 -4.73 -11.28 -14.41
C TRP A 505 -5.22 -10.93 -15.83
N ARG A 506 -4.72 -11.63 -16.87
CA ARG A 506 -5.11 -11.43 -18.28
C ARG A 506 -6.59 -11.75 -18.52
N GLN A 507 -7.10 -12.83 -17.93
CA GLN A 507 -8.50 -13.22 -18.04
C GLN A 507 -9.42 -12.19 -17.37
N LYS A 508 -8.90 -11.49 -16.35
CA LYS A 508 -9.67 -10.53 -15.56
C LYS A 508 -9.56 -9.08 -16.05
N ILE A 509 -8.71 -8.79 -17.04
CA ILE A 509 -8.40 -7.40 -17.44
C ILE A 509 -9.63 -6.62 -17.92
N ASN A 510 -10.55 -7.29 -18.61
CA ASN A 510 -11.74 -6.69 -19.22
C ASN A 510 -12.99 -6.78 -18.34
N GLY A 511 -12.94 -7.54 -17.24
CA GLY A 511 -14.11 -7.88 -16.42
C GLY A 511 -15.10 -8.81 -17.14
N VAL A 512 -15.61 -8.39 -18.30
CA VAL A 512 -16.49 -9.15 -19.20
C VAL A 512 -15.89 -9.20 -20.61
N GLY A 513 -15.69 -10.40 -21.14
CA GLY A 513 -15.06 -10.65 -22.43
C GLY A 513 -13.77 -11.48 -22.32
N GLY A 514 -13.20 -11.86 -23.46
CA GLY A 514 -11.97 -12.66 -23.50
C GLY A 514 -10.72 -11.91 -23.02
N ALA A 515 -9.68 -12.69 -22.70
CA ALA A 515 -8.34 -12.17 -22.45
C ALA A 515 -7.78 -11.46 -23.70
N PRO A 516 -6.94 -10.43 -23.54
CA PRO A 516 -6.33 -9.72 -24.66
C PRO A 516 -5.36 -10.64 -25.39
N GLY A 517 -5.36 -10.55 -26.72
CA GLY A 517 -4.35 -11.19 -27.56
C GLY A 517 -2.97 -10.55 -27.42
N PRO A 518 -1.94 -11.12 -28.06
CA PRO A 518 -0.61 -10.53 -28.09
C PRO A 518 -0.61 -9.22 -28.90
N PHE A 519 0.12 -8.21 -28.41
CA PHE A 519 0.39 -7.00 -29.19
C PHE A 519 1.64 -7.23 -30.03
N VAL A 520 1.50 -7.73 -31.26
CA VAL A 520 2.65 -8.11 -32.11
C VAL A 520 3.25 -6.88 -32.80
N LEU A 521 4.57 -6.69 -32.63
CA LEU A 521 5.31 -5.61 -33.29
C LEU A 521 5.89 -6.05 -34.64
N PRO A 522 5.98 -5.13 -35.64
CA PRO A 522 6.63 -5.39 -36.92
C PRO A 522 8.07 -5.92 -36.81
N ASN A 523 8.85 -5.41 -35.85
CA ASN A 523 10.21 -5.88 -35.61
C ASN A 523 10.31 -7.29 -34.98
N ARG A 524 9.17 -7.94 -34.69
CA ARG A 524 9.10 -9.27 -34.07
C ARG A 524 9.87 -9.40 -32.75
N ALA A 525 9.99 -8.30 -31.99
CA ALA A 525 10.49 -8.37 -30.62
C ALA A 525 9.70 -9.41 -29.82
N ARG A 526 10.38 -10.13 -28.94
CA ARG A 526 9.73 -11.19 -28.13
C ARG A 526 9.01 -10.55 -26.95
N ASP A 527 7.82 -11.06 -26.66
CA ASP A 527 7.12 -10.74 -25.42
C ASP A 527 7.97 -11.20 -24.24
N ALA A 528 8.27 -10.26 -23.35
CA ALA A 528 9.14 -10.43 -22.20
C ALA A 528 8.37 -10.58 -20.89
N GLU A 529 7.03 -10.71 -20.90
CA GLU A 529 6.20 -10.78 -19.67
C GLU A 529 6.77 -11.78 -18.64
N ASN A 530 7.16 -12.98 -19.11
CA ASN A 530 7.61 -14.08 -18.25
C ASN A 530 9.14 -14.31 -18.29
N VAL A 531 9.92 -13.33 -18.75
CA VAL A 531 11.39 -13.40 -18.81
C VAL A 531 11.97 -12.52 -17.70
N PHE A 532 12.51 -13.15 -16.65
CA PHE A 532 13.07 -12.50 -15.46
C PHE A 532 14.57 -12.67 -15.36
#